data_AF-A0A7X8R446-F1
#
_entry.id   AF-A0A7X8R446-F1
#
_cell.length_a   1.000
_cell.length_b   1.000
_cell.length_c   1.000
_cell.angle_alpha   90.00
_cell.angle_beta   90.00
_cell.angle_gamma   90.00
#
_symmetry.space_group_name_H-M   'P 1'
#
loop_
_entity.id
_entity.type
_entity.pdbx_description
1 polymer ?
#
loop_
_entity_poly.entity_id
_entity_poly.type
_entity_poly.pdbx_seq_one_letter_code
_entity_poly.pdbx_strand_id
1 'polypeptide(L)'
;MLRGAFGSQLKQLACVYPDEPDCRTCSLRHACAYAFVFEPCIEKKPPQFLRGLDTAPRPYTFYCPDFTENFSPDAGFLFDFTLIGTACAWYREAIIAILKMVQAGLSIRRHPFTVQAIHMFTGSEEEWQTVYDGNSMRSEPLEPVPIPQSENLPSPLRLDFISPLRVKINGQYADRITFRQLTFQMLRRVLELAYFYAPDQPLDWEFNHLLRAADAIRVADQHFKWADWERHSNRQKTDMQMGGMLGHMTLAGDLEPWRELIHAARWLHVGKGTVMGLGRVEISDKNT
;
A
#
# COMPACT_ATOMS: atom_id res chain seq x y z
N MET A 1 8.24 -9.99 -4.20
CA MET A 1 9.15 -10.71 -3.30
C MET A 1 8.98 -10.28 -1.85
N LEU A 2 9.23 -9.00 -1.53
CA LEU A 2 9.20 -8.40 -0.19
C LEU A 2 8.01 -8.83 0.68
N ARG A 3 6.77 -8.60 0.22
CA ARG A 3 5.55 -8.99 0.97
C ARG A 3 5.56 -10.45 1.44
N GLY A 4 6.02 -11.38 0.61
CA GLY A 4 6.02 -12.81 0.96
C GLY A 4 7.02 -13.13 2.06
N ALA A 5 8.23 -12.59 1.96
CA ALA A 5 9.28 -12.76 2.95
C ALA A 5 8.89 -12.08 4.28
N PHE A 6 8.35 -10.86 4.22
CA PHE A 6 7.79 -10.15 5.38
C PHE A 6 6.72 -10.99 6.10
N GLY A 7 5.73 -11.49 5.38
CA GLY A 7 4.67 -12.32 5.97
C GLY A 7 5.19 -13.59 6.64
N SER A 8 6.15 -14.26 6.00
CA SER A 8 6.78 -15.45 6.57
C SER A 8 7.48 -15.15 7.89
N GLN A 9 8.24 -14.06 7.95
CA GLN A 9 8.99 -13.69 9.14
C GLN A 9 8.11 -13.13 10.24
N LEU A 10 7.07 -12.36 9.89
CA LEU A 10 6.07 -11.91 10.85
C LEU A 10 5.30 -13.10 11.45
N LYS A 11 4.99 -14.14 10.65
CA LYS A 11 4.39 -15.37 11.16
C LYS A 11 5.31 -16.05 12.17
N GLN A 12 6.59 -16.24 11.82
CA GLN A 12 7.58 -16.86 12.71
C GLN A 12 7.83 -16.05 13.99
N LEU A 13 7.70 -14.73 13.92
CA LEU A 13 7.87 -13.84 15.06
C LEU A 13 6.67 -13.86 16.02
N ALA A 14 5.45 -13.78 15.49
CA ALA A 14 4.26 -13.48 16.28
C ALA A 14 3.28 -14.64 16.46
N CYS A 15 3.37 -15.70 15.66
CA CYS A 15 2.42 -16.81 15.70
C CYS A 15 2.91 -17.94 16.60
N VAL A 16 2.15 -18.24 17.66
CA VAL A 16 2.40 -19.37 18.57
C VAL A 16 2.09 -20.73 17.92
N TYR A 17 1.24 -20.73 16.89
CA TYR A 17 0.82 -21.93 16.14
C TYR A 17 1.21 -21.80 14.67
N PRO A 18 2.51 -21.81 14.32
CA PRO A 18 2.96 -21.53 12.95
C PRO A 18 2.48 -22.57 11.93
N ASP A 19 2.14 -23.78 12.37
CA ASP A 19 1.65 -24.87 11.52
C ASP A 19 0.12 -24.86 11.34
N GLU A 20 -0.61 -24.10 12.17
CA GLU A 20 -2.04 -23.89 11.97
C GLU A 20 -2.28 -23.04 10.71
N PRO A 21 -3.12 -23.50 9.77
CA PRO A 21 -3.27 -22.86 8.47
C PRO A 21 -4.23 -21.67 8.51
N ASP A 22 -5.12 -21.58 9.50
CA ASP A 22 -6.24 -20.64 9.48
C ASP A 22 -6.29 -19.71 10.71
N CYS A 23 -5.98 -18.43 10.49
CA CYS A 23 -6.09 -17.42 11.54
C CYS A 23 -7.54 -17.12 11.94
N ARG A 24 -8.55 -17.49 11.14
CA ARG A 24 -9.96 -17.20 11.41
C ARG A 24 -10.48 -17.93 12.66
N THR A 25 -9.99 -19.14 12.89
CA THR A 25 -10.39 -19.99 14.03
C THR A 25 -9.44 -19.87 15.23
N CYS A 26 -8.37 -19.08 15.12
CA CYS A 26 -7.36 -18.95 16.16
C CYS A 26 -7.85 -18.07 17.33
N SER A 27 -7.79 -18.60 18.54
CA SER A 27 -8.18 -17.91 19.78
C SER A 27 -7.29 -16.71 20.13
N LEU A 28 -6.04 -16.70 19.64
CA LEU A 28 -5.05 -15.64 19.91
C LEU A 28 -5.02 -14.55 18.83
N ARG A 29 -5.91 -14.58 17.83
CA ARG A 29 -5.81 -13.72 16.64
C ARG A 29 -5.79 -12.22 16.96
N HIS A 30 -6.49 -11.77 17.99
CA HIS A 30 -6.56 -10.36 18.38
C HIS A 30 -5.25 -9.84 19.01
N ALA A 31 -4.45 -10.73 19.60
CA ALA A 31 -3.16 -10.43 20.19
C ALA A 31 -1.99 -10.81 19.28
N CYS A 32 -2.25 -11.25 18.04
CA CYS A 32 -1.23 -11.74 17.13
C CYS A 32 -0.99 -10.73 16.01
N ALA A 33 0.21 -10.13 15.99
CA ALA A 33 0.62 -9.19 14.95
C ALA A 33 0.46 -9.75 13.53
N TYR A 34 0.74 -11.05 13.33
CA TYR A 34 0.57 -11.70 12.03
C TYR A 34 -0.90 -11.75 11.58
N ALA A 35 -1.81 -12.13 12.48
CA ALA A 35 -3.24 -12.17 12.15
C ALA A 35 -3.79 -10.75 11.93
N PHE A 36 -3.35 -9.76 12.72
CA PHE A 36 -3.82 -8.38 12.57
C PHE A 36 -3.31 -7.70 11.30
N VAL A 37 -2.01 -7.82 10.99
CA VAL A 37 -1.36 -7.09 9.90
C VAL A 37 -1.40 -7.88 8.58
N PHE A 38 -1.18 -9.20 8.61
CA PHE A 38 -0.93 -9.99 7.39
C PHE A 38 -2.10 -10.87 6.94
N GLU A 39 -2.87 -11.44 7.86
CA GLU A 39 -4.09 -12.24 7.55
C GLU A 39 -5.33 -11.71 8.31
N PRO A 40 -5.72 -10.44 8.09
CA PRO A 40 -6.82 -9.84 8.83
C PRO A 40 -8.17 -10.45 8.43
N CYS A 41 -9.04 -10.63 9.43
CA CYS A 41 -10.34 -11.26 9.29
C CYS A 41 -11.46 -10.22 9.39
N ILE A 42 -12.60 -10.51 8.76
CA ILE A 42 -13.83 -9.71 8.92
C ILE A 42 -14.65 -10.35 10.04
N GLU A 43 -14.85 -9.61 11.13
CA GLU A 43 -15.52 -10.14 12.33
C GLU A 43 -17.01 -9.79 12.38
N LYS A 44 -17.34 -8.61 11.87
CA LYS A 44 -18.70 -8.08 11.84
C LYS A 44 -19.19 -8.09 10.40
N LYS A 45 -20.50 -8.23 10.21
CA LYS A 45 -21.11 -8.12 8.89
C LYS A 45 -20.73 -6.76 8.29
N PRO A 46 -20.04 -6.73 7.14
CA PRO A 46 -19.60 -5.47 6.56
C PRO A 46 -20.83 -4.65 6.10
N PRO A 47 -20.71 -3.30 6.06
CA PRO A 47 -21.74 -2.45 5.49
C PRO A 47 -21.99 -2.80 4.02
N GLN A 48 -23.13 -2.36 3.47
CA GLN A 48 -23.57 -2.73 2.12
C GLN A 48 -22.51 -2.49 1.05
N PHE A 49 -21.78 -1.37 1.14
CA PHE A 49 -20.71 -1.02 0.21
C PHE A 49 -19.53 -2.01 0.21
N LEU A 50 -19.25 -2.62 1.37
CA LEU A 50 -18.17 -3.58 1.57
C LEU A 50 -18.64 -5.04 1.42
N ARG A 51 -19.86 -5.25 0.92
CA ARG A 51 -20.39 -6.60 0.68
C ARG A 51 -19.56 -7.32 -0.37
N GLY A 52 -19.25 -8.60 -0.09
CA GLY A 52 -18.43 -9.44 -0.97
C GLY A 52 -16.93 -9.32 -0.73
N LEU A 53 -16.50 -8.59 0.31
CA LEU A 53 -15.15 -8.76 0.85
C LEU A 53 -15.08 -10.06 1.64
N ASP A 54 -14.12 -10.92 1.28
CA ASP A 54 -13.85 -12.17 2.00
C ASP A 54 -12.87 -11.98 3.18
N THR A 55 -12.02 -10.95 3.08
CA THR A 55 -11.02 -10.59 4.08
C THR A 55 -10.92 -9.07 4.18
N ALA A 56 -10.55 -8.56 5.35
CA ALA A 56 -10.26 -7.14 5.52
C ALA A 56 -9.06 -6.73 4.64
N PRO A 57 -8.99 -5.48 4.17
CA PRO A 57 -7.81 -4.97 3.49
C PRO A 57 -6.62 -5.05 4.44
N ARG A 58 -5.43 -5.36 3.94
CA ARG A 58 -4.24 -5.33 4.80
C ARG A 58 -3.83 -3.87 5.06
N PRO A 59 -3.50 -3.50 6.30
CA PRO A 59 -3.23 -2.11 6.71
C PRO A 59 -1.79 -1.70 6.43
N TYR A 60 -1.23 -2.15 5.30
CA TYR A 60 0.11 -1.76 4.89
C TYR A 60 0.26 -1.69 3.37
N THR A 61 1.27 -0.97 2.92
CA THR A 61 1.77 -0.97 1.55
C THR A 61 3.28 -1.20 1.57
N PHE A 62 3.80 -1.82 0.51
CA PHE A 62 5.22 -1.80 0.20
C PHE A 62 5.41 -0.87 -0.99
N TYR A 63 6.56 -0.25 -1.18
CA TYR A 63 6.93 0.34 -2.46
C TYR A 63 8.42 0.15 -2.67
N CYS A 64 8.85 -0.23 -3.87
CA CYS A 64 10.26 -0.40 -4.21
C CYS A 64 10.44 0.24 -5.58
N PRO A 65 11.14 1.38 -5.69
CA PRO A 65 11.42 2.01 -6.97
C PRO A 65 12.47 1.24 -7.77
N ASP A 66 13.19 0.31 -7.12
CA ASP A 66 14.23 -0.48 -7.74
C ASP A 66 13.67 -1.77 -8.37
N PHE A 67 13.92 -1.92 -9.67
CA PHE A 67 13.53 -3.08 -10.48
C PHE A 67 14.74 -3.96 -10.85
N THR A 68 15.89 -3.73 -10.22
CA THR A 68 17.11 -4.50 -10.44
C THR A 68 16.89 -5.97 -10.07
N GLU A 69 17.23 -6.86 -11.00
CA GLU A 69 17.13 -8.31 -10.79
C GLU A 69 18.47 -8.95 -10.41
N ASN A 70 19.58 -8.28 -10.73
CA ASN A 70 20.94 -8.77 -10.49
C ASN A 70 21.71 -7.81 -9.60
N PHE A 71 22.09 -8.27 -8.41
CA PHE A 71 22.84 -7.49 -7.44
C PHE A 71 24.29 -7.98 -7.37
N SER A 72 25.24 -7.04 -7.39
CA SER A 72 26.59 -7.30 -6.90
C SER A 72 26.59 -7.33 -5.36
N PRO A 73 27.58 -7.94 -4.70
CA PRO A 73 27.66 -7.97 -3.24
C PRO A 73 27.58 -6.60 -2.55
N ASP A 74 28.06 -5.55 -3.22
CA ASP A 74 28.07 -4.17 -2.69
C ASP A 74 26.84 -3.36 -3.13
N ALA A 75 25.94 -3.94 -3.93
CA ALA A 75 24.72 -3.26 -4.35
C ALA A 75 23.66 -3.31 -3.23
N GLY A 76 23.02 -2.17 -2.98
CA GLY A 76 21.86 -2.05 -2.10
C GLY A 76 20.66 -1.51 -2.86
N PHE A 77 19.49 -1.61 -2.24
CA PHE A 77 18.27 -0.99 -2.73
C PHE A 77 17.47 -0.46 -1.55
N LEU A 78 16.56 0.47 -1.85
CA LEU A 78 15.63 1.05 -0.88
C LEU A 78 14.21 0.57 -1.17
N PHE A 79 13.43 0.40 -0.13
CA PHE A 79 11.99 0.17 -0.25
C PHE A 79 11.27 0.83 0.91
N ASP A 80 10.05 1.27 0.66
CA ASP A 80 9.15 1.83 1.65
C ASP A 80 8.25 0.74 2.21
N PHE A 81 7.92 0.88 3.48
CA PHE A 81 6.86 0.14 4.15
C PHE A 81 5.99 1.12 4.93
N THR A 82 4.73 1.26 4.52
CA THR A 82 3.76 2.13 5.21
C THR A 82 2.82 1.26 6.02
N LEU A 83 2.71 1.52 7.32
CA LEU A 83 1.75 0.91 8.23
C LEU A 83 0.63 1.91 8.51
N ILE A 84 -0.63 1.46 8.56
CA ILE A 84 -1.79 2.36 8.46
C ILE A 84 -2.76 2.16 9.64
N GLY A 85 -3.21 3.27 10.24
CA GLY A 85 -4.25 3.29 11.26
C GLY A 85 -3.84 2.57 12.54
N THR A 86 -4.78 1.86 13.19
CA THR A 86 -4.53 1.09 14.41
C THR A 86 -3.45 0.02 14.26
N ALA A 87 -3.11 -0.39 13.02
CA ALA A 87 -2.00 -1.29 12.78
C ALA A 87 -0.65 -0.69 13.18
N CYS A 88 -0.53 0.64 13.25
CA CYS A 88 0.70 1.30 13.67
C CYS A 88 1.16 0.89 15.08
N ALA A 89 0.28 0.38 15.94
CA ALA A 89 0.65 -0.19 17.23
C ALA A 89 1.63 -1.39 17.11
N TRP A 90 1.64 -2.07 15.96
CA TRP A 90 2.50 -3.23 15.66
C TRP A 90 3.81 -2.87 14.93
N TYR A 91 4.26 -1.60 15.00
CA TYR A 91 5.43 -1.15 14.26
C TYR A 91 6.72 -1.91 14.66
N ARG A 92 6.87 -2.28 15.93
CA ARG A 92 8.08 -2.99 16.41
C ARG A 92 8.16 -4.38 15.81
N GLU A 93 7.06 -5.11 15.80
CA GLU A 93 6.94 -6.43 15.18
C GLU A 93 7.17 -6.34 13.68
N ALA A 94 6.66 -5.30 13.02
CA ALA A 94 6.91 -5.05 11.61
C ALA A 94 8.41 -4.81 11.32
N ILE A 95 9.07 -3.96 12.10
CA ILE A 95 10.52 -3.69 11.98
C ILE A 95 11.32 -4.98 12.20
N ILE A 96 11.05 -5.72 13.26
CA ILE A 96 11.76 -6.97 13.56
C ILE A 96 11.53 -8.00 12.44
N ALA A 97 10.31 -8.10 11.90
CA ALA A 97 10.04 -8.98 10.77
C ALA A 97 10.80 -8.55 9.50
N ILE A 98 11.00 -7.25 9.27
CA ILE A 98 11.82 -6.73 8.17
C ILE A 98 13.30 -7.09 8.35
N LEU A 99 13.84 -6.89 9.56
CA LEU A 99 15.23 -7.25 9.88
C LEU A 99 15.48 -8.75 9.70
N LYS A 100 14.54 -9.60 10.17
CA LYS A 100 14.62 -11.05 9.96
C LYS A 100 14.44 -11.45 8.50
N MET A 101 13.62 -10.72 7.74
CA MET A 101 13.36 -10.99 6.33
C MET A 101 14.64 -10.86 5.50
N VAL A 102 15.43 -9.81 5.71
CA VAL A 102 16.66 -9.60 4.95
C VAL A 102 17.73 -10.63 5.32
N GLN A 103 17.83 -10.99 6.60
CA GLN A 103 18.77 -11.99 7.10
C GLN A 103 18.45 -13.39 6.58
N ALA A 104 17.16 -13.78 6.57
CA ALA A 104 16.71 -15.05 6.02
C ALA A 104 16.87 -15.14 4.49
N GLY A 105 17.10 -14.01 3.84
CA GLY A 105 17.36 -13.88 2.42
C GLY A 105 16.12 -13.65 1.57
N LEU A 106 16.33 -12.87 0.51
CA LEU A 106 15.33 -12.53 -0.47
C LEU A 106 15.48 -13.42 -1.71
N SER A 107 14.43 -13.51 -2.51
CA SER A 107 14.27 -14.35 -3.71
C SER A 107 14.08 -15.84 -3.42
N ILE A 108 13.84 -16.61 -4.49
CA ILE A 108 13.75 -18.08 -4.43
C ILE A 108 15.07 -18.68 -3.90
N ARG A 109 16.20 -18.05 -4.21
CA ARG A 109 17.54 -18.48 -3.80
C ARG A 109 17.96 -17.99 -2.42
N ARG A 110 17.12 -17.18 -1.74
CA ARG A 110 17.36 -16.67 -0.39
C ARG A 110 18.73 -15.99 -0.23
N HIS A 111 19.05 -15.08 -1.15
CA HIS A 111 20.26 -14.26 -1.03
C HIS A 111 20.10 -13.31 0.16
N PRO A 112 20.97 -13.38 1.18
CA PRO A 112 20.88 -12.52 2.35
C PRO A 112 21.23 -11.08 2.01
N PHE A 113 20.54 -10.16 2.67
CA PHE A 113 20.86 -8.74 2.67
C PHE A 113 21.05 -8.28 4.12
N THR A 114 21.78 -7.18 4.29
CA THR A 114 21.89 -6.50 5.58
C THR A 114 21.12 -5.19 5.50
N VAL A 115 20.26 -4.90 6.48
CA VAL A 115 19.64 -3.58 6.60
C VAL A 115 20.69 -2.62 7.14
N GLN A 116 21.02 -1.61 6.34
CA GLN A 116 21.96 -0.56 6.76
C GLN A 116 21.31 0.43 7.71
N ALA A 117 20.08 0.83 7.41
CA ALA A 117 19.30 1.72 8.26
C ALA A 117 17.80 1.54 7.99
N ILE A 118 16.98 1.93 8.97
CA ILE A 118 15.56 2.17 8.79
C ILE A 118 15.30 3.60 9.22
N HIS A 119 14.65 4.36 8.35
CA HIS A 119 14.21 5.71 8.64
C HIS A 119 12.69 5.76 8.68
N MET A 120 12.15 6.56 9.58
CA MET A 120 10.73 6.82 9.72
C MET A 120 10.45 8.26 9.33
N PHE A 121 9.44 8.43 8.49
CA PHE A 121 8.88 9.71 8.12
C PHE A 121 8.36 10.47 9.35
N THR A 122 8.65 11.77 9.48
CA THR A 122 8.22 12.58 10.65
C THR A 122 7.19 13.67 10.35
N GLY A 123 6.69 13.76 9.11
CA GLY A 123 5.61 14.69 8.74
C GLY A 123 5.93 15.60 7.56
N SER A 124 7.20 15.70 7.17
CA SER A 124 7.68 16.40 5.98
C SER A 124 8.49 15.43 5.11
N GLU A 125 8.39 15.53 3.79
CA GLU A 125 9.15 14.67 2.85
C GLU A 125 10.67 14.81 3.02
N GLU A 126 11.12 15.95 3.55
CA GLU A 126 12.53 16.23 3.84
C GLU A 126 12.99 15.75 5.23
N GLU A 127 12.05 15.39 6.11
CA GLU A 127 12.36 15.03 7.49
C GLU A 127 12.13 13.54 7.76
N TRP A 128 13.24 12.85 8.00
CA TRP A 128 13.27 11.44 8.32
C TRP A 128 14.12 11.22 9.57
N GLN A 129 13.58 10.48 10.54
CA GLN A 129 14.31 10.08 11.73
C GLN A 129 14.84 8.66 11.59
N THR A 130 16.09 8.44 11.99
CA THR A 130 16.66 7.08 12.04
C THR A 130 16.05 6.30 13.21
N VAL A 131 15.45 5.15 12.92
CA VAL A 131 14.87 4.24 13.93
C VAL A 131 15.69 2.98 14.13
N TYR A 132 16.53 2.65 13.16
CA TYR A 132 17.54 1.60 13.24
C TYR A 132 18.76 2.03 12.42
N ASP A 133 19.95 1.96 13.00
CA ASP A 133 21.22 2.46 12.42
C ASP A 133 22.12 1.35 11.85
N GLY A 134 21.59 0.14 11.68
CA GLY A 134 22.36 -1.04 11.29
C GLY A 134 22.87 -1.87 12.48
N ASN A 135 22.77 -1.33 13.70
CA ASN A 135 23.25 -2.02 14.90
C ASN A 135 22.20 -2.07 16.01
N SER A 136 21.55 -0.94 16.31
CA SER A 136 20.59 -0.83 17.40
C SER A 136 19.29 -0.14 16.98
N MET A 137 18.20 -0.52 17.62
CA MET A 137 16.92 0.16 17.46
C MET A 137 16.83 1.32 18.43
N ARG A 138 16.17 2.40 17.99
CA ARG A 138 15.76 3.49 18.87
C ARG A 138 14.93 2.98 20.06
N SER A 139 15.25 3.48 21.24
CA SER A 139 14.56 3.14 22.49
C SER A 139 13.20 3.82 22.63
N GLU A 140 13.12 5.12 22.33
CA GLU A 140 11.88 5.87 22.52
C GLU A 140 10.76 5.36 21.61
N PRO A 141 9.50 5.36 22.09
CA PRO A 141 8.36 5.02 21.26
C PRO A 141 8.24 5.89 20.00
N LEU A 142 7.76 5.26 18.93
CA LEU A 142 7.36 5.93 17.70
C LEU A 142 5.85 6.17 17.75
N GLU A 143 5.44 7.39 17.42
CA GLU A 143 4.04 7.75 17.27
C GLU A 143 3.64 7.72 15.78
N PRO A 144 2.41 7.30 15.45
CA PRO A 144 1.90 7.40 14.09
C PRO A 144 1.90 8.86 13.61
N VAL A 145 2.35 9.08 12.38
CA VAL A 145 2.36 10.40 11.76
C VAL A 145 1.09 10.54 10.91
N PRO A 146 0.34 11.66 11.03
CA PRO A 146 -0.77 11.91 10.13
C PRO A 146 -0.27 12.04 8.69
N ILE A 147 -1.16 11.79 7.72
CA ILE A 147 -0.84 12.14 6.32
C ILE A 147 -0.54 13.65 6.29
N PRO A 148 0.56 14.08 5.64
CA PRO A 148 0.91 15.50 5.56
C PRO A 148 -0.25 16.35 5.08
N GLN A 149 -0.26 17.62 5.50
CA GLN A 149 -1.27 18.56 5.02
C GLN A 149 -1.19 18.65 3.50
N SER A 150 -2.36 18.52 2.87
CA SER A 150 -2.45 18.52 1.42
C SER A 150 -2.10 19.89 0.86
N GLU A 151 -1.06 19.93 0.02
CA GLU A 151 -0.70 21.13 -0.75
C GLU A 151 -1.73 21.43 -1.84
N ASN A 152 -1.75 22.68 -2.32
CA ASN A 152 -2.60 23.07 -3.44
C ASN A 152 -2.29 22.23 -4.68
N LEU A 153 -3.33 21.78 -5.39
CA LEU A 153 -3.15 21.02 -6.62
C LEU A 153 -2.89 21.98 -7.80
N PRO A 154 -1.87 21.73 -8.63
CA PRO A 154 -1.72 22.46 -9.89
C PRO A 154 -2.91 22.19 -10.82
N SER A 155 -3.18 23.14 -11.72
CA SER A 155 -4.18 22.97 -12.77
C SER A 155 -3.60 23.45 -14.11
N PRO A 156 -3.43 22.57 -15.12
CA PRO A 156 -3.79 21.15 -15.12
C PRO A 156 -2.90 20.30 -14.18
N LEU A 157 -3.50 19.29 -13.54
CA LEU A 157 -2.80 18.36 -12.64
C LEU A 157 -2.31 17.14 -13.41
N ARG A 158 -1.03 16.79 -13.28
CA ARG A 158 -0.51 15.52 -13.79
C ARG A 158 -0.34 14.53 -12.64
N LEU A 159 -0.91 13.34 -12.82
CA LEU A 159 -0.73 12.18 -11.96
C LEU A 159 0.13 11.16 -12.69
N ASP A 160 1.30 10.86 -12.12
CA ASP A 160 2.23 9.86 -12.63
C ASP A 160 2.10 8.58 -11.79
N PHE A 161 1.73 7.49 -12.45
CA PHE A 161 1.64 6.17 -11.84
C PHE A 161 3.00 5.50 -11.98
N ILE A 162 3.82 5.63 -10.94
CA ILE A 162 5.20 5.13 -10.89
C ILE A 162 5.28 3.63 -10.54
N SER A 163 4.14 3.01 -10.24
CA SER A 163 3.99 1.56 -10.29
C SER A 163 2.65 1.15 -10.92
N PRO A 164 2.54 -0.08 -11.47
CA PRO A 164 1.38 -0.47 -12.27
C PRO A 164 0.04 -0.32 -11.53
N LEU A 165 -0.86 0.47 -12.08
CA LEU A 165 -2.23 0.64 -11.60
C LEU A 165 -3.12 -0.49 -12.12
N ARG A 166 -3.73 -1.24 -11.19
CA ARG A 166 -4.65 -2.34 -11.51
C ARG A 166 -6.09 -2.00 -11.16
N VAL A 167 -6.87 -1.65 -12.17
CA VAL A 167 -8.30 -1.36 -12.05
C VAL A 167 -9.08 -2.35 -12.88
N LYS A 168 -10.14 -2.94 -12.30
CA LYS A 168 -11.09 -3.77 -13.03
C LYS A 168 -12.39 -3.03 -13.27
N ILE A 169 -12.83 -2.98 -14.52
CA ILE A 169 -14.12 -2.43 -14.95
C ILE A 169 -14.87 -3.56 -15.65
N ASN A 170 -16.10 -3.85 -15.22
CA ASN A 170 -16.92 -4.93 -15.76
C ASN A 170 -16.19 -6.29 -15.82
N GLY A 171 -15.37 -6.59 -14.82
CA GLY A 171 -14.62 -7.85 -14.70
C GLY A 171 -13.28 -7.90 -15.44
N GLN A 172 -13.03 -6.97 -16.36
CA GLN A 172 -11.81 -6.89 -17.17
C GLN A 172 -10.86 -5.82 -16.64
N TYR A 173 -9.55 -6.00 -16.85
CA TYR A 173 -8.58 -4.96 -16.51
C TYR A 173 -8.69 -3.80 -17.49
N ALA A 174 -8.72 -2.59 -16.96
CA ALA A 174 -8.77 -1.37 -17.75
C ALA A 174 -7.38 -1.04 -18.32
N ASP A 175 -7.36 -0.57 -19.56
CA ASP A 175 -6.21 0.04 -20.24
C ASP A 175 -6.29 1.59 -20.22
N ARG A 176 -7.49 2.12 -19.97
CA ARG A 176 -7.80 3.54 -19.78
C ARG A 176 -8.87 3.69 -18.70
N ILE A 177 -8.82 4.80 -17.97
CA ILE A 177 -9.79 5.12 -16.92
C ILE A 177 -10.22 6.58 -16.96
N THR A 178 -11.44 6.86 -16.52
CA THR A 178 -11.94 8.23 -16.26
C THR A 178 -11.54 8.69 -14.86
N PHE A 179 -11.64 10.01 -14.60
CA PHE A 179 -11.40 10.52 -13.25
C PHE A 179 -12.42 9.95 -12.24
N ARG A 180 -13.71 9.86 -12.58
CA ARG A 180 -14.72 9.19 -11.75
C ARG A 180 -14.32 7.77 -11.34
N GLN A 181 -13.76 6.98 -12.27
CA GLN A 181 -13.30 5.62 -11.99
C GLN A 181 -12.09 5.62 -11.06
N LEU A 182 -11.14 6.54 -11.24
CA LEU A 182 -10.00 6.70 -10.33
C LEU A 182 -10.46 7.12 -8.93
N THR A 183 -11.33 8.14 -8.84
CA THR A 183 -11.95 8.62 -7.61
C THR A 183 -12.64 7.51 -6.84
N PHE A 184 -13.37 6.63 -7.53
CA PHE A 184 -13.97 5.47 -6.91
C PHE A 184 -12.93 4.54 -6.25
N GLN A 185 -11.80 4.28 -6.92
CA GLN A 185 -10.75 3.43 -6.36
C GLN A 185 -10.07 4.07 -5.14
N MET A 186 -9.83 5.38 -5.19
CA MET A 186 -9.26 6.14 -4.07
C MET A 186 -10.21 6.13 -2.87
N LEU A 187 -11.49 6.51 -3.08
CA LEU A 187 -12.52 6.51 -2.03
C LEU A 187 -12.69 5.13 -1.42
N ARG A 188 -12.79 4.09 -2.27
CA ARG A 188 -12.91 2.72 -1.80
C ARG A 188 -11.76 2.34 -0.88
N ARG A 189 -10.51 2.64 -1.25
CA ARG A 189 -9.33 2.31 -0.45
C ARG A 189 -9.33 3.06 0.89
N VAL A 190 -9.64 4.35 0.89
CA VAL A 190 -9.72 5.18 2.10
C VAL A 190 -10.81 4.65 3.04
N LEU A 191 -12.03 4.45 2.54
CA LEU A 191 -13.17 4.00 3.34
C LEU A 191 -12.97 2.56 3.86
N GLU A 192 -12.42 1.66 3.04
CA GLU A 192 -12.06 0.31 3.47
C GLU A 192 -11.04 0.36 4.61
N LEU A 193 -9.94 1.10 4.47
CA LEU A 193 -8.93 1.21 5.53
C LEU A 193 -9.49 1.87 6.79
N ALA A 194 -10.25 2.96 6.65
CA ALA A 194 -10.79 3.68 7.79
C ALA A 194 -11.80 2.82 8.57
N TYR A 195 -12.65 2.04 7.89
CA TYR A 195 -13.60 1.15 8.55
C TYR A 195 -12.93 0.09 9.44
N PHE A 196 -11.81 -0.48 9.00
CA PHE A 196 -11.13 -1.52 9.75
C PHE A 196 -10.07 -0.99 10.73
N TYR A 197 -9.48 0.17 10.45
CA TYR A 197 -8.26 0.64 11.14
C TYR A 197 -8.35 2.07 11.68
N ALA A 198 -9.51 2.72 11.60
CA ALA A 198 -9.80 4.00 12.24
C ALA A 198 -11.18 3.94 12.94
N PRO A 199 -11.36 3.04 13.93
CA PRO A 199 -12.67 2.73 14.51
C PRO A 199 -13.37 3.93 15.17
N ASP A 200 -12.60 4.94 15.59
CA ASP A 200 -13.12 6.15 16.24
C ASP A 200 -13.51 7.25 15.25
N GLN A 201 -13.33 7.03 13.95
CA GLN A 201 -13.64 8.02 12.91
C GLN A 201 -15.04 7.78 12.32
N PRO A 202 -15.91 8.81 12.26
CA PRO A 202 -17.17 8.69 11.56
C PRO A 202 -16.93 8.51 10.07
N LEU A 203 -17.64 7.57 9.45
CA LEU A 203 -17.53 7.30 8.02
C LEU A 203 -18.80 7.70 7.30
N ASP A 204 -18.65 8.55 6.29
CA ASP A 204 -19.71 8.85 5.34
C ASP A 204 -19.66 7.85 4.17
N TRP A 205 -20.72 7.04 4.07
CA TRP A 205 -20.88 6.05 3.01
C TRP A 205 -21.64 6.61 1.79
N GLU A 206 -22.15 7.84 1.85
CA GLU A 206 -22.94 8.48 0.81
C GLU A 206 -22.10 9.32 -0.15
N PHE A 207 -21.04 8.76 -0.71
CA PHE A 207 -20.14 9.44 -1.65
C PHE A 207 -20.61 9.44 -3.12
N ASN A 208 -21.84 9.00 -3.41
CA ASN A 208 -22.37 8.97 -4.79
C ASN A 208 -22.41 10.36 -5.45
N HIS A 209 -22.66 11.40 -4.66
CA HIS A 209 -22.61 12.78 -5.12
C HIS A 209 -21.19 13.19 -5.55
N LEU A 210 -20.17 12.71 -4.82
CA LEU A 210 -18.77 12.89 -5.21
C LEU A 210 -18.50 12.23 -6.56
N LEU A 211 -18.90 10.98 -6.75
CA LEU A 211 -18.68 10.30 -8.04
C LEU A 211 -19.32 11.04 -9.23
N ARG A 212 -20.48 11.66 -9.04
CA ARG A 212 -21.11 12.50 -10.07
C ARG A 212 -20.33 13.79 -10.31
N ALA A 213 -19.86 14.45 -9.25
CA ALA A 213 -19.02 15.65 -9.38
C ALA A 213 -17.70 15.35 -10.12
N ALA A 214 -17.14 14.15 -9.93
CA ALA A 214 -15.92 13.72 -10.62
C ALA A 214 -16.09 13.59 -12.16
N ASP A 215 -17.32 13.46 -12.67
CA ASP A 215 -17.58 13.45 -14.11
C ASP A 215 -17.33 14.82 -14.78
N ALA A 216 -17.34 15.91 -14.00
CA ALA A 216 -17.03 17.25 -14.51
C ALA A 216 -15.53 17.48 -14.75
N ILE A 217 -14.66 16.61 -14.21
CA ILE A 217 -13.22 16.72 -14.38
C ILE A 217 -12.81 16.07 -15.69
N ARG A 218 -12.21 16.86 -16.57
CA ARG A 218 -11.78 16.42 -17.89
C ARG A 218 -10.41 15.74 -17.79
N VAL A 219 -10.31 14.53 -18.34
CA VAL A 219 -9.01 13.90 -18.63
C VAL A 219 -8.45 14.55 -19.89
N ALA A 220 -7.53 15.49 -19.72
CA ALA A 220 -6.95 16.27 -20.82
C ALA A 220 -5.94 15.47 -21.64
N ASP A 221 -5.20 14.58 -20.98
CA ASP A 221 -4.24 13.66 -21.60
C ASP A 221 -4.15 12.38 -20.76
N GLN A 222 -3.84 11.25 -21.38
CA GLN A 222 -3.64 9.97 -20.71
C GLN A 222 -2.77 9.07 -21.58
N HIS A 223 -1.65 8.63 -21.03
CA HIS A 223 -0.76 7.69 -21.69
C HIS A 223 -0.42 6.56 -20.74
N PHE A 224 -0.99 5.38 -21.01
CA PHE A 224 -0.67 4.17 -20.26
C PHE A 224 -0.11 3.12 -21.20
N LYS A 225 0.91 2.42 -20.71
CA LYS A 225 1.39 1.16 -21.26
C LYS A 225 1.03 0.05 -20.29
N TRP A 226 0.65 -1.09 -20.82
CA TRP A 226 0.52 -2.28 -20.00
C TRP A 226 1.93 -2.78 -19.64
N ALA A 227 2.25 -2.76 -18.35
CA ALA A 227 3.48 -3.35 -17.83
C ALA A 227 3.15 -4.74 -17.31
N ASP A 228 3.59 -5.78 -18.01
CA ASP A 228 3.47 -7.15 -17.53
C ASP A 228 4.46 -7.39 -16.39
N TRP A 229 3.92 -7.84 -15.26
CA TRP A 229 4.72 -8.22 -14.11
C TRP A 229 4.34 -9.65 -13.74
N GLU A 230 5.25 -10.60 -13.94
CA GLU A 230 5.05 -11.98 -13.55
C GLU A 230 5.69 -12.25 -12.19
N ARG A 231 4.99 -13.01 -11.34
CA ARG A 231 5.55 -13.44 -10.05
C ARG A 231 5.04 -14.81 -9.65
N HIS A 232 5.96 -15.66 -9.21
CA HIS A 232 5.62 -16.88 -8.50
C HIS A 232 5.01 -16.63 -7.10
N SER A 233 3.82 -17.19 -6.85
CA SER A 233 3.12 -17.15 -5.56
C SER A 233 3.39 -18.41 -4.75
N ASN A 234 4.18 -18.31 -3.69
CA ASN A 234 4.48 -19.48 -2.83
C ASN A 234 3.23 -20.08 -2.15
N ARG A 235 2.19 -19.27 -1.89
CA ARG A 235 0.94 -19.73 -1.26
C ARG A 235 0.07 -20.52 -2.25
N GLN A 236 0.02 -20.09 -3.52
CA GLN A 236 -0.87 -20.66 -4.53
C GLN A 236 -0.11 -21.55 -5.54
N LYS A 237 1.23 -21.66 -5.43
CA LYS A 237 2.14 -22.37 -6.32
C LYS A 237 1.87 -22.09 -7.82
N THR A 238 1.59 -20.83 -8.14
CA THR A 238 1.24 -20.39 -9.50
C THR A 238 1.85 -19.02 -9.78
N ASP A 239 2.13 -18.74 -11.04
CA ASP A 239 2.57 -17.42 -11.49
C ASP A 239 1.37 -16.49 -11.57
N MET A 240 1.42 -15.43 -10.77
CA MET A 240 0.40 -14.40 -10.75
C MET A 240 0.73 -13.35 -11.80
N GLN A 241 -0.21 -13.11 -12.71
CA GLN A 241 -0.15 -11.94 -13.58
C GLN A 241 -0.47 -10.69 -12.77
N MET A 242 0.58 -9.95 -12.43
CA MET A 242 0.58 -8.72 -11.66
C MET A 242 0.62 -7.47 -12.54
N GLY A 243 0.44 -7.62 -13.87
CA GLY A 243 0.47 -6.50 -14.80
C GLY A 243 -0.64 -5.45 -14.61
N GLY A 244 -0.39 -4.24 -15.07
CA GLY A 244 -1.32 -3.10 -14.93
C GLY A 244 -0.89 -1.91 -15.78
N MET A 245 -1.67 -0.82 -15.70
CA MET A 245 -1.37 0.42 -16.42
C MET A 245 -0.21 1.16 -15.76
N LEU A 246 0.86 1.43 -16.49
CA LEU A 246 1.99 2.27 -16.07
C LEU A 246 2.09 3.49 -16.99
N GLY A 247 2.28 4.68 -16.43
CA GLY A 247 2.29 5.93 -17.18
C GLY A 247 1.55 7.03 -16.45
N HIS A 248 0.85 7.92 -17.16
CA HIS A 248 0.33 9.14 -16.57
C HIS A 248 -1.08 9.51 -17.05
N MET A 249 -1.72 10.37 -16.27
CA MET A 249 -2.99 11.04 -16.60
C MET A 249 -2.89 12.53 -16.26
N THR A 250 -3.34 13.40 -17.15
CA THR A 250 -3.50 14.83 -16.88
C THR A 250 -4.98 15.19 -16.71
N LEU A 251 -5.31 15.82 -15.59
CA LEU A 251 -6.64 16.25 -15.20
C LEU A 251 -6.77 17.78 -15.35
N ALA A 252 -7.93 18.22 -15.84
CA ALA A 252 -8.27 19.64 -15.98
C ALA A 252 -9.70 19.89 -15.47
N GLY A 253 -9.86 20.97 -14.69
CA GLY A 253 -11.12 21.34 -14.04
C GLY A 253 -10.86 21.85 -12.63
N ASP A 254 -11.93 21.98 -11.85
CA ASP A 254 -11.85 22.31 -10.42
C ASP A 254 -11.48 21.06 -9.61
N LEU A 255 -10.20 20.97 -9.23
CA LEU A 255 -9.66 19.82 -8.51
C LEU A 255 -9.65 19.99 -6.99
N GLU A 256 -9.97 21.18 -6.50
CA GLU A 256 -9.92 21.53 -5.08
C GLU A 256 -10.76 20.58 -4.19
N PRO A 257 -11.98 20.16 -4.58
CA PRO A 257 -12.77 19.19 -3.80
C PRO A 257 -12.11 17.81 -3.66
N TRP A 258 -11.12 17.49 -4.51
CA TRP A 258 -10.45 16.20 -4.57
C TRP A 258 -9.07 16.21 -3.92
N ARG A 259 -8.60 17.37 -3.45
CA ARG A 259 -7.24 17.59 -2.95
C ARG A 259 -6.83 16.54 -1.91
N GLU A 260 -7.58 16.43 -0.82
CA GLU A 260 -7.26 15.50 0.27
C GLU A 260 -7.23 14.03 -0.20
N LEU A 261 -8.16 13.67 -1.09
CA LEU A 261 -8.26 12.30 -1.61
C LEU A 261 -7.06 11.95 -2.52
N ILE A 262 -6.64 12.89 -3.37
CA ILE A 262 -5.51 12.72 -4.29
C ILE A 262 -4.20 12.64 -3.50
N HIS A 263 -4.00 13.50 -2.50
CA HIS A 263 -2.80 13.43 -1.64
C HIS A 263 -2.76 12.16 -0.81
N ALA A 264 -3.88 11.73 -0.23
CA ALA A 264 -3.95 10.46 0.50
C ALA A 264 -3.61 9.26 -0.40
N ALA A 265 -3.98 9.30 -1.69
CA ALA A 265 -3.69 8.23 -2.63
C ALA A 265 -2.18 8.01 -2.86
N ARG A 266 -1.33 9.03 -2.70
CA ARG A 266 0.14 8.91 -2.79
C ARG A 266 0.68 7.92 -1.74
N TRP A 267 0.14 8.02 -0.52
CA TRP A 267 0.55 7.19 0.62
C TRP A 267 -0.13 5.81 0.62
N LEU A 268 -1.42 5.77 0.29
CA LEU A 268 -2.25 4.56 0.42
C LEU A 268 -2.22 3.65 -0.81
N HIS A 269 -1.69 4.18 -1.93
CA HIS A 269 -1.75 3.63 -3.27
C HIS A 269 -3.20 3.43 -3.76
N VAL A 270 -3.36 3.11 -5.05
CA VAL A 270 -4.68 3.01 -5.68
C VAL A 270 -4.89 1.67 -6.39
N GLY A 271 -6.10 1.12 -6.28
CA GLY A 271 -6.50 -0.08 -7.00
C GLY A 271 -6.03 -1.38 -6.35
N LYS A 272 -5.84 -2.43 -7.15
CA LYS A 272 -5.54 -3.78 -6.65
C LYS A 272 -4.03 -4.03 -6.51
N GLY A 273 -3.64 -4.67 -5.41
CA GLY A 273 -2.26 -5.12 -5.21
C GLY A 273 -1.35 -4.10 -4.52
N THR A 274 -1.91 -3.10 -3.85
CA THR A 274 -1.17 -2.07 -3.07
C THR A 274 -0.19 -2.66 -2.04
N VAL A 275 -0.55 -3.79 -1.43
CA VAL A 275 0.35 -4.55 -0.52
C VAL A 275 1.59 -5.14 -1.20
N MET A 276 1.63 -5.12 -2.54
CA MET A 276 2.77 -5.51 -3.37
C MET A 276 3.48 -4.29 -3.99
N GLY A 277 3.03 -3.08 -3.67
CA GLY A 277 3.55 -1.82 -4.21
C GLY A 277 3.00 -1.40 -5.55
N LEU A 278 1.83 -1.90 -5.91
CA LEU A 278 1.11 -1.48 -7.12
C LEU A 278 0.23 -0.26 -6.86
N GLY A 279 0.10 0.59 -7.89
CA GLY A 279 -0.75 1.76 -7.86
C GLY A 279 -0.19 2.92 -7.05
N ARG A 280 1.13 3.02 -6.90
CA ARG A 280 1.79 4.22 -6.38
C ARG A 280 1.58 5.34 -7.40
N VAL A 281 1.08 6.46 -6.93
CA VAL A 281 0.81 7.66 -7.72
C VAL A 281 1.57 8.82 -7.10
N GLU A 282 2.16 9.66 -7.95
CA GLU A 282 2.76 10.92 -7.54
C GLU A 282 2.12 12.07 -8.31
N ILE A 283 2.12 13.24 -7.68
CA ILE A 283 1.74 14.49 -8.32
C ILE A 283 3.01 15.06 -8.95
N SER A 284 2.94 15.41 -10.23
CA SER A 284 4.06 16.08 -10.91
C SER A 284 3.63 17.44 -11.42
N ASP A 285 4.47 18.43 -11.19
CA ASP A 285 4.36 19.73 -11.84
C ASP A 285 4.81 19.58 -13.29
N LYS A 286 3.99 20.00 -14.26
CA LYS A 286 4.39 20.07 -15.68
C LYS A 286 5.42 21.18 -15.97
N ASN A 287 6.11 21.70 -14.97
CA ASN A 287 7.16 22.70 -15.12
C ASN A 287 8.55 22.05 -15.15
N THR A 288 8.78 21.14 -16.10
CA THR A 288 10.12 20.84 -16.65
C THR A 288 10.02 20.18 -18.01
#